data_AF-A0A0A1U9L5-F1
#
_entry.id   AF-A0A0A1U9L5-F1
#
_cell.length_a   1.000
_cell.length_b   1.000
_cell.length_c   1.000
_cell.angle_alpha   90.00
_cell.angle_beta   90.00
_cell.angle_gamma   90.00
#
_symmetry.space_group_name_H-M   'P 1'
#
loop_
_entity.id
_entity.type
_entity.pdbx_description
1 polymer ?
#
loop_
_entity_poly.entity_id
_entity_poly.type
_entity_poly.pdbx_seq_one_letter_code
_entity_poly.pdbx_strand_id
1 'polypeptide(L)'
;MTRLEPFYLRNVVLYLPTLKDLLNFVCINKNAHEVAQSLYINPYSLPVNVLIQKIVKLFPKLETLYIPYTIYENLSFLESLGTFLIELRQTCVVNMIRHSANIIEALSTEWFPKRVRSLHVFNEEVNVLADNISKYTLLTDLVFITNTLSKDNFIKIISHKTLRNVTFNAEASDTDFITRVDFSKMPKTNFNIQIFATNNQDLSDRSVENFSKISPNVKLYIGYLSDIMFDTKYKTKNIKYLPFFSEKSLNRTSLRVLNKNLGEPNLFEFIQKALPTEFQVVRDFTIDDKFTSVIKVDFTKIQEEFFFVGVILRSVQFSEIILPKTVRYILIRSVKGSINTNACRIENIDISDYQNDTFKFECEKLRYFLTDESPVCLLYKGKKVFDTFFIKVGENLPYDIIVKRNSKVVFLRGEEKIGEILFNGWLRLFDTKIVFENVIESFDISNIRTDEIKIFEIQKQISSPFSFVFGE
;
A
#
# COMPACT_ATOMS: atom_id res chain seq x y z
N MET A 1 17.49 19.75 34.71
CA MET A 1 17.50 19.25 33.31
C MET A 1 18.29 17.95 33.13
N THR A 2 19.38 17.71 33.87
CA THR A 2 20.25 16.51 33.79
C THR A 2 19.58 15.15 34.03
N ARG A 3 18.39 15.08 34.67
CA ARG A 3 17.68 13.80 34.91
C ARG A 3 16.91 13.27 33.69
N LEU A 4 16.52 14.14 32.76
CA LEU A 4 15.73 13.75 31.58
C LEU A 4 16.59 13.50 30.35
N GLU A 5 17.81 14.04 30.32
CA GLU A 5 18.74 13.91 29.20
C GLU A 5 18.95 12.44 28.78
N PRO A 6 19.22 11.46 29.69
CA PRO A 6 19.35 10.07 29.28
C PRO A 6 18.07 9.50 28.66
N PHE A 7 16.88 9.95 29.07
CA PHE A 7 15.62 9.52 28.48
C PHE A 7 15.45 10.04 27.05
N TYR A 8 15.76 11.32 26.82
CA TYR A 8 15.72 11.90 25.48
C TYR A 8 16.74 11.24 24.55
N LEU A 9 17.97 11.04 25.02
CA LEU A 9 19.02 10.42 24.23
C LEU A 9 18.66 8.97 23.87
N ARG A 10 18.05 8.19 24.79
CA ARG A 10 17.54 6.85 24.45
C ARG A 10 16.52 6.89 23.32
N ASN A 11 15.56 7.83 23.38
CA ASN A 11 14.60 8.00 22.29
C ASN A 11 15.29 8.33 20.98
N VAL A 12 16.27 9.25 20.96
CA VAL A 12 17.05 9.56 19.75
C VAL A 12 17.69 8.29 19.19
N VAL A 13 18.39 7.50 20.03
CA VAL A 13 19.06 6.27 19.60
C VAL A 13 18.10 5.26 18.97
N LEU A 14 16.88 5.12 19.52
CA LEU A 14 15.89 4.18 19.01
C LEU A 14 15.43 4.49 17.57
N TYR A 15 15.51 5.76 17.15
CA TYR A 15 15.06 6.23 15.84
C TYR A 15 16.21 6.56 14.87
N LEU A 16 17.47 6.28 15.23
CA LEU A 16 18.58 6.44 14.30
C LEU A 16 18.42 5.47 13.10
N PRO A 17 18.52 5.95 11.85
CA PRO A 17 18.10 5.18 10.69
C PRO A 17 19.12 4.10 10.30
N THR A 18 20.41 4.30 10.57
CA THR A 18 21.46 3.36 10.16
C THR A 18 22.43 3.00 11.29
N LEU A 19 23.13 1.87 11.12
CA LEU A 19 24.23 1.48 12.02
C LEU A 19 25.35 2.53 12.03
N LYS A 20 25.60 3.22 10.90
CA LYS A 20 26.61 4.28 10.82
C LYS A 20 26.24 5.46 11.72
N ASP A 21 24.96 5.87 11.70
CA ASP A 21 24.48 6.95 12.55
C ASP A 21 24.58 6.58 14.04
N LEU A 22 24.26 5.33 14.37
CA LEU A 22 24.44 4.81 15.72
C LEU A 22 25.91 4.85 16.17
N LEU A 23 26.85 4.40 15.33
CA LEU A 23 28.27 4.44 15.64
C LEU A 23 28.76 5.88 15.82
N ASN A 24 28.35 6.78 14.92
CA ASN A 24 28.66 8.20 15.04
C ASN A 24 28.14 8.78 16.36
N PHE A 25 26.89 8.47 16.73
CA PHE A 25 26.28 8.90 17.98
C PHE A 25 27.07 8.42 19.20
N VAL A 26 27.40 7.12 19.23
CA VAL A 26 28.18 6.51 20.32
C VAL A 26 29.56 7.17 20.48
N CYS A 27 30.16 7.63 19.38
CA CYS A 27 31.47 8.30 19.40
C CYS A 27 31.41 9.78 19.82
N ILE A 28 30.23 10.40 19.99
CA ILE A 28 30.12 11.82 20.37
C ILE A 28 30.74 12.06 21.74
N ASN A 29 30.36 11.27 22.75
CA ASN A 29 30.90 11.34 24.10
C ASN A 29 30.53 10.10 24.92
N LYS A 30 31.07 10.02 26.14
CA LYS A 30 30.83 8.92 27.09
C LYS A 30 29.34 8.72 27.42
N ASN A 31 28.57 9.79 27.60
CA ASN A 31 27.14 9.69 27.89
C ASN A 31 26.37 9.05 26.74
N ALA A 32 26.67 9.41 25.50
CA ALA A 32 26.04 8.83 24.30
C ALA A 32 26.34 7.34 24.18
N HIS A 33 27.58 6.94 24.46
CA HIS A 33 27.97 5.53 24.53
C HIS A 33 27.22 4.75 25.62
N GLU A 34 27.20 5.27 26.84
CA GLU A 34 26.50 4.64 27.97
C GLU A 34 24.99 4.53 27.73
N VAL A 35 24.38 5.55 27.10
CA VAL A 35 22.97 5.53 26.71
C VAL A 35 22.70 4.38 25.74
N ALA A 36 23.48 4.24 24.67
CA ALA A 36 23.30 3.18 23.69
C ALA A 36 23.47 1.78 24.32
N GLN A 37 24.46 1.58 25.19
CA GLN A 37 24.66 0.32 25.90
C GLN A 37 23.57 0.02 26.95
N SER A 38 22.83 1.04 27.39
CA SER A 38 21.75 0.91 28.38
C SER A 38 20.38 0.59 27.79
N LEU A 39 20.28 0.39 26.48
CA LEU A 39 19.01 0.08 25.83
C LEU A 39 18.55 -1.36 26.14
N TYR A 40 17.28 -1.48 26.52
CA TYR A 40 16.59 -2.75 26.76
C TYR A 40 15.84 -3.27 25.52
N ILE A 41 15.77 -2.47 24.46
CA ILE A 41 15.20 -2.79 23.16
C ILE A 41 16.10 -2.23 22.06
N ASN A 42 16.21 -2.95 20.94
CA ASN A 42 17.05 -2.49 19.84
C ASN A 42 16.42 -1.30 19.10
N PRO A 43 17.23 -0.44 18.46
CA PRO A 43 16.71 0.60 17.57
C PRO A 43 15.82 0.01 16.48
N TYR A 44 14.71 0.70 16.17
CA TYR A 44 13.63 0.15 15.36
C TYR A 44 14.02 -0.08 13.89
N SER A 45 14.87 0.79 13.34
CA SER A 45 15.32 0.69 11.94
C SER A 45 16.47 -0.28 11.73
N LEU A 46 17.17 -0.69 12.81
CA LEU A 46 18.43 -1.43 12.70
C LEU A 46 18.26 -2.84 12.10
N PRO A 47 17.26 -3.65 12.51
CA PRO A 47 17.10 -5.01 11.98
C PRO A 47 16.69 -5.05 10.50
N VAL A 48 16.36 -3.91 9.88
CA VAL A 48 16.06 -3.83 8.45
C VAL A 48 17.29 -4.18 7.60
N ASN A 49 18.48 -3.78 8.05
CA ASN A 49 19.73 -3.91 7.28
C ASN A 49 20.88 -4.55 8.07
N VAL A 50 20.64 -4.98 9.31
CA VAL A 50 21.67 -5.55 10.19
C VAL A 50 21.17 -6.87 10.77
N LEU A 51 21.97 -7.93 10.62
CA LEU A 51 21.68 -9.26 11.17
C LEU A 51 21.38 -9.18 12.67
N ILE A 52 20.32 -9.84 13.11
CA ILE A 52 19.91 -9.83 14.53
C ILE A 52 21.04 -10.29 15.45
N GLN A 53 21.80 -11.30 15.05
CA GLN A 53 22.94 -11.81 15.83
C GLN A 53 23.97 -10.72 16.14
N LYS A 54 24.17 -9.78 15.21
CA LYS A 54 25.05 -8.62 15.42
C LYS A 54 24.41 -7.60 16.35
N ILE A 55 23.10 -7.38 16.22
CA ILE A 55 22.34 -6.48 17.11
C ILE A 55 22.44 -6.95 18.56
N VAL A 56 22.22 -8.25 18.82
CA VAL A 56 22.31 -8.81 20.17
C VAL A 56 23.70 -8.61 20.79
N LYS A 57 24.77 -8.68 19.99
CA LYS A 57 26.14 -8.39 20.45
C LYS A 57 26.38 -6.90 20.73
N LEU A 58 25.75 -6.01 19.97
CA LEU A 58 25.90 -4.56 20.12
C LEU A 58 25.16 -4.01 21.34
N PHE A 59 24.07 -4.67 21.76
CA PHE A 59 23.23 -4.23 22.87
C PHE A 59 23.15 -5.32 23.96
N PRO A 60 24.12 -5.36 24.88
CA PRO A 60 24.24 -6.44 25.85
C PRO A 60 23.14 -6.47 26.92
N LYS A 61 22.37 -5.38 27.06
CA LYS A 61 21.26 -5.25 28.03
C LYS A 61 19.88 -5.44 27.41
N LEU A 62 19.80 -5.97 26.19
CA LEU A 62 18.50 -6.26 25.57
C LEU A 62 17.68 -7.21 26.45
N GLU A 63 16.44 -6.83 26.68
CA GLU A 63 15.41 -7.67 27.28
C GLU A 63 14.31 -7.97 26.26
N THR A 64 14.09 -7.06 25.32
CA THR A 64 13.12 -7.19 24.23
C THR A 64 13.82 -7.05 22.89
N LEU A 65 13.54 -7.99 22.00
CA LEU A 65 13.97 -7.94 20.61
C LEU A 65 12.79 -7.47 19.75
N TYR A 66 12.93 -6.28 19.17
CA TYR A 66 12.04 -5.75 18.16
C TYR A 66 12.43 -6.28 16.79
N ILE A 67 11.51 -6.99 16.16
CA ILE A 67 11.65 -7.59 14.85
C ILE A 67 10.69 -6.88 13.86
N PRO A 68 11.20 -5.98 13.00
CA PRO A 68 10.41 -5.31 11.99
C PRO A 68 10.13 -6.21 10.78
N TYR A 69 9.00 -5.92 10.14
CA TYR A 69 8.64 -6.07 8.72
C TYR A 69 9.45 -6.99 7.77
N THR A 70 10.77 -6.81 7.61
CA THR A 70 11.58 -7.37 6.51
C THR A 70 12.64 -8.38 6.96
N ILE A 71 12.35 -9.20 7.97
CA ILE A 71 13.31 -10.25 8.33
C ILE A 71 13.14 -11.46 7.40
N TYR A 72 14.09 -11.58 6.46
CA TYR A 72 14.23 -12.72 5.55
C TYR A 72 14.95 -13.92 6.18
N GLU A 73 15.20 -13.87 7.50
CA GLU A 73 15.99 -14.86 8.23
C GLU A 73 15.10 -15.91 8.88
N ASN A 74 15.60 -17.15 8.93
CA ASN A 74 15.03 -18.19 9.77
C ASN A 74 15.24 -17.81 11.24
N LEU A 75 14.17 -17.73 12.03
CA LEU A 75 14.22 -17.30 13.44
C LEU A 75 14.68 -18.41 14.41
N SER A 76 14.87 -19.65 13.96
CA SER A 76 15.27 -20.79 14.80
C SER A 76 16.55 -20.54 15.60
N PHE A 77 17.50 -19.76 15.09
CA PHE A 77 18.72 -19.44 15.84
C PHE A 77 18.42 -18.71 17.15
N LEU A 78 17.29 -17.99 17.27
CA LEU A 78 16.86 -17.30 18.49
C LEU A 78 16.51 -18.27 19.62
N GLU A 79 16.20 -19.53 19.31
CA GLU A 79 15.99 -20.55 20.34
C GLU A 79 17.21 -20.65 21.26
N SER A 80 18.41 -20.66 20.65
CA SER A 80 19.71 -20.71 21.33
C SER A 80 20.19 -19.35 21.86
N LEU A 81 19.61 -18.24 21.40
CA LEU A 81 20.08 -16.88 21.65
C LEU A 81 19.23 -16.22 22.74
N GLY A 82 19.68 -16.34 23.99
CA GLY A 82 19.16 -15.61 25.16
C GLY A 82 17.70 -15.91 25.49
N THR A 83 17.14 -15.12 26.42
CA THR A 83 15.75 -15.21 26.89
C THR A 83 15.02 -13.88 26.64
N PHE A 84 15.18 -13.33 25.44
CA PHE A 84 14.53 -12.08 25.07
C PHE A 84 13.02 -12.26 24.92
N LEU A 85 12.25 -11.25 25.30
CA LEU A 85 10.89 -11.07 24.81
C LEU A 85 10.92 -10.66 23.34
N ILE A 86 9.90 -11.03 22.58
CA ILE A 86 9.82 -10.77 21.14
C ILE A 86 8.64 -9.85 20.84
N GLU A 87 8.92 -8.78 20.08
CA GLU A 87 7.92 -7.97 19.40
C GLU A 87 8.07 -8.15 17.89
N LEU A 88 7.21 -8.97 17.29
CA LEU A 88 7.17 -9.21 15.84
C LEU A 88 6.12 -8.30 15.21
N ARG A 89 6.56 -7.28 14.46
CA ARG A 89 5.67 -6.34 13.77
C ARG A 89 5.82 -6.43 12.26
N GLN A 90 5.25 -7.49 11.70
CA GLN A 90 5.14 -7.67 10.25
C GLN A 90 4.16 -6.65 9.64
N THR A 91 4.35 -6.33 8.36
CA THR A 91 3.38 -5.58 7.56
C THR A 91 3.00 -6.41 6.33
N CYS A 92 1.75 -6.27 5.87
CA CYS A 92 1.13 -7.13 4.86
C CYS A 92 1.73 -6.92 3.45
N VAL A 93 2.83 -7.61 3.09
CA VAL A 93 3.31 -7.62 1.69
C VAL A 93 2.46 -8.56 0.88
N VAL A 94 1.69 -8.03 -0.07
CA VAL A 94 0.80 -8.80 -0.97
C VAL A 94 1.53 -9.70 -1.96
N ASN A 95 2.85 -9.87 -1.88
CA ASN A 95 3.61 -10.57 -2.92
C ASN A 95 4.61 -11.63 -2.47
N MET A 96 4.42 -12.31 -1.33
CA MET A 96 5.41 -13.30 -0.89
C MET A 96 4.82 -14.54 -0.19
N ILE A 97 4.37 -15.51 -1.00
CA ILE A 97 4.07 -16.90 -0.58
C ILE A 97 5.29 -17.53 0.15
N ARG A 98 6.52 -17.09 -0.14
CA ARG A 98 7.75 -17.64 0.45
C ARG A 98 8.06 -17.15 1.88
N HIS A 99 7.44 -16.08 2.36
CA HIS A 99 7.81 -15.49 3.66
C HIS A 99 6.96 -15.99 4.83
N SER A 100 5.73 -16.41 4.53
CA SER A 100 4.84 -16.98 5.53
C SER A 100 5.41 -18.26 6.13
N ALA A 101 6.16 -19.06 5.38
CA ALA A 101 6.67 -20.37 5.83
C ALA A 101 7.56 -20.31 7.10
N ASN A 102 8.57 -19.43 7.13
CA ASN A 102 9.48 -19.33 8.28
C ASN A 102 8.75 -18.82 9.54
N ILE A 103 7.79 -17.90 9.35
CA ILE A 103 6.97 -17.38 10.45
C ILE A 103 6.03 -18.47 10.94
N ILE A 104 5.29 -19.14 10.03
CA ILE A 104 4.41 -20.28 10.33
C ILE A 104 5.15 -21.35 11.13
N GLU A 105 6.37 -21.69 10.74
CA GLU A 105 7.22 -22.63 11.48
C GLU A 105 7.46 -22.13 12.91
N ALA A 106 7.92 -20.89 13.06
CA ALA A 106 8.16 -20.29 14.37
C ALA A 106 6.91 -20.27 15.25
N LEU A 107 5.74 -19.86 14.72
CA LEU A 107 4.45 -19.81 15.44
C LEU A 107 4.04 -21.17 16.02
N SER A 108 4.50 -22.27 15.42
CA SER A 108 4.17 -23.65 15.82
C SER A 108 5.14 -24.25 16.84
N THR A 109 6.34 -23.67 16.98
CA THR A 109 7.39 -24.17 17.88
C THR A 109 7.02 -24.03 19.37
N GLU A 110 7.80 -24.68 20.24
CA GLU A 110 7.61 -24.57 21.69
C GLU A 110 8.29 -23.36 22.32
N TRP A 111 9.35 -22.83 21.72
CA TRP A 111 10.16 -21.77 22.30
C TRP A 111 9.63 -20.38 21.94
N PHE A 112 9.14 -20.18 20.71
CA PHE A 112 8.77 -18.86 20.20
C PHE A 112 7.50 -18.32 20.88
N PRO A 113 6.35 -19.03 20.93
CA PRO A 113 5.13 -18.53 21.56
C PRO A 113 5.31 -18.04 23.00
N LYS A 114 6.18 -18.72 23.78
CA LYS A 114 6.43 -18.41 25.19
C LYS A 114 7.22 -17.10 25.39
N ARG A 115 7.84 -16.56 24.34
CA ARG A 115 8.64 -15.32 24.37
C ARG A 115 7.95 -14.14 23.70
N VAL A 116 6.89 -14.37 22.94
CA VAL A 116 6.22 -13.31 22.17
C VAL A 116 5.30 -12.48 23.06
N ARG A 117 5.54 -11.17 23.07
CA ARG A 117 4.72 -10.17 23.76
C ARG A 117 3.84 -9.37 22.80
N SER A 118 4.36 -9.06 21.61
CA SER A 118 3.63 -8.36 20.56
C SER A 118 3.76 -9.11 19.23
N LEU A 119 2.64 -9.29 18.53
CA LEU A 119 2.57 -10.08 17.31
C LEU A 119 1.67 -9.41 16.27
N HIS A 120 2.17 -9.29 15.04
CA HIS A 120 1.40 -8.88 13.87
C HIS A 120 1.45 -10.02 12.85
N VAL A 121 0.30 -10.60 12.48
CA VAL A 121 0.20 -11.78 11.60
C VAL A 121 -0.89 -11.60 10.53
N PHE A 122 -0.72 -12.26 9.39
CA PHE A 122 -1.57 -12.08 8.22
C PHE A 122 -1.98 -13.42 7.58
N ASN A 123 -3.20 -13.49 7.06
CA ASN A 123 -3.70 -14.60 6.25
C ASN A 123 -3.49 -15.99 6.93
N GLU A 124 -2.69 -16.87 6.32
CA GLU A 124 -2.43 -18.24 6.78
C GLU A 124 -1.79 -18.29 8.19
N GLU A 125 -0.95 -17.30 8.53
CA GLU A 125 -0.32 -17.21 9.85
C GLU A 125 -1.36 -17.08 10.97
N VAL A 126 -2.52 -16.45 10.69
CA VAL A 126 -3.60 -16.29 11.67
C VAL A 126 -4.24 -17.62 12.02
N ASN A 127 -4.35 -18.53 11.05
CA ASN A 127 -4.87 -19.89 11.30
C ASN A 127 -3.89 -20.70 12.17
N VAL A 128 -2.60 -20.64 11.85
CA VAL A 128 -1.55 -21.30 12.64
C VAL A 128 -1.47 -20.72 14.06
N LEU A 129 -1.60 -19.40 14.19
CA LEU A 129 -1.72 -18.75 15.49
C LEU A 129 -2.95 -19.26 16.24
N ALA A 130 -4.11 -19.37 15.60
CA ALA A 130 -5.33 -19.87 16.25
C ALA A 130 -5.11 -21.27 16.83
N ASP A 131 -4.46 -22.16 16.09
CA ASP A 131 -4.16 -23.52 16.54
C ASP A 131 -3.24 -23.54 17.77
N ASN A 132 -2.26 -22.62 17.81
CA ASN A 132 -1.21 -22.58 18.82
C ASN A 132 -1.41 -21.50 19.91
N ILE A 133 -2.51 -20.73 19.89
CA ILE A 133 -2.68 -19.53 20.73
C ILE A 133 -2.52 -19.81 22.22
N SER A 134 -2.87 -21.01 22.69
CA SER A 134 -2.70 -21.41 24.10
C SER A 134 -1.25 -21.45 24.57
N LYS A 135 -0.28 -21.54 23.65
CA LYS A 135 1.16 -21.51 23.95
C LYS A 135 1.68 -20.09 24.23
N TYR A 136 0.92 -19.05 23.86
CA TYR A 136 1.32 -17.64 23.95
C TYR A 136 1.06 -17.04 25.34
N THR A 137 1.88 -17.41 26.31
CA THR A 137 1.67 -17.03 27.72
C THR A 137 1.98 -15.56 28.04
N LEU A 138 2.67 -14.84 27.15
CA LEU A 138 3.09 -13.44 27.34
C LEU A 138 2.48 -12.46 26.34
N LEU A 139 1.66 -12.93 25.39
CA LEU A 139 1.12 -12.11 24.31
C LEU A 139 0.13 -11.08 24.83
N THR A 140 0.51 -9.79 24.81
CA THR A 140 -0.34 -8.68 25.25
C THR A 140 -0.90 -7.88 24.09
N ASP A 141 -0.18 -7.82 22.97
CA ASP A 141 -0.52 -6.96 21.83
C ASP A 141 -0.60 -7.81 20.56
N LEU A 142 -1.78 -7.88 19.96
CA LEU A 142 -2.01 -8.67 18.76
C LEU A 142 -2.63 -7.80 17.66
N VAL A 143 -2.04 -7.85 16.47
CA VAL A 143 -2.63 -7.36 15.23
C VAL A 143 -2.80 -8.55 14.30
N PHE A 144 -4.01 -8.80 13.81
CA PHE A 144 -4.23 -9.84 12.81
C PHE A 144 -5.12 -9.37 11.68
N ILE A 145 -4.78 -9.75 10.45
CA ILE A 145 -5.54 -9.42 9.25
C ILE A 145 -5.76 -10.69 8.44
N THR A 146 -7.01 -11.04 8.16
CA THR A 146 -7.33 -12.26 7.40
C THR A 146 -8.75 -12.22 6.86
N ASN A 147 -8.97 -12.85 5.71
CA ASN A 147 -10.28 -12.99 5.07
C ASN A 147 -10.82 -14.43 5.17
N THR A 148 -10.12 -15.35 5.84
CA THR A 148 -10.41 -16.80 5.81
C THR A 148 -10.57 -17.45 7.18
N LEU A 149 -10.59 -16.66 8.26
CA LEU A 149 -10.66 -17.18 9.61
C LEU A 149 -12.07 -17.66 9.96
N SER A 150 -12.18 -18.89 10.50
CA SER A 150 -13.45 -19.38 11.02
C SER A 150 -13.89 -18.58 12.26
N LYS A 151 -15.21 -18.48 12.48
CA LYS A 151 -15.78 -17.76 13.64
C LYS A 151 -15.27 -18.33 14.96
N ASP A 152 -15.10 -19.65 15.07
CA ASP A 152 -14.61 -20.30 16.28
C ASP A 152 -13.14 -19.95 16.55
N ASN A 153 -12.30 -19.98 15.52
CA ASN A 153 -10.89 -19.59 15.65
C ASN A 153 -10.75 -18.10 15.98
N PHE A 154 -11.60 -17.25 15.42
CA PHE A 154 -11.68 -15.84 15.78
C PHE A 154 -11.97 -15.67 17.28
N ILE A 155 -13.03 -16.30 17.80
CA ILE A 155 -13.39 -16.20 19.23
C ILE A 155 -12.26 -16.75 20.11
N LYS A 156 -11.66 -17.88 19.72
CA LYS A 156 -10.51 -18.49 20.41
C LYS A 156 -9.34 -17.52 20.55
N ILE A 157 -9.01 -16.79 19.49
CA ILE A 157 -7.93 -15.78 19.50
C ILE A 157 -8.30 -14.61 20.40
N ILE A 158 -9.42 -13.93 20.16
CA ILE A 158 -9.74 -12.67 20.85
C ILE A 158 -9.98 -12.87 22.35
N SER A 159 -10.41 -14.07 22.75
CA SER A 159 -10.67 -14.43 24.15
C SER A 159 -9.41 -14.82 24.92
N HIS A 160 -8.23 -14.76 24.30
CA HIS A 160 -7.00 -15.15 24.98
C HIS A 160 -6.68 -14.23 26.16
N LYS A 161 -6.54 -14.83 27.36
CA LYS A 161 -6.52 -14.12 28.66
C LYS A 161 -5.39 -13.10 28.85
N THR A 162 -4.30 -13.24 28.12
CA THR A 162 -3.11 -12.38 28.25
C THR A 162 -3.24 -11.11 27.43
N LEU A 163 -4.14 -11.08 26.45
CA LEU A 163 -4.31 -9.94 25.54
C LEU A 163 -4.73 -8.69 26.29
N ARG A 164 -4.22 -7.55 25.84
CA ARG A 164 -4.48 -6.21 26.36
C ARG A 164 -4.85 -5.25 25.24
N ASN A 165 -4.26 -5.42 24.06
CA ASN A 165 -4.66 -4.68 22.86
C ASN A 165 -4.78 -5.66 21.70
N VAL A 166 -5.90 -5.61 20.99
CA VAL A 166 -6.17 -6.44 19.82
C VAL A 166 -6.65 -5.53 18.70
N THR A 167 -5.98 -5.60 17.55
CA THR A 167 -6.41 -4.89 16.34
C THR A 167 -6.67 -5.90 15.24
N PHE A 168 -7.83 -5.83 14.60
CA PHE A 168 -8.13 -6.72 13.48
C PHE A 168 -8.98 -6.03 12.42
N ASN A 169 -8.90 -6.53 11.19
CA ASN A 169 -9.79 -6.11 10.12
C ASN A 169 -11.06 -6.99 10.09
N ALA A 170 -12.17 -6.41 9.65
CA ALA A 170 -13.38 -7.16 9.37
C ALA A 170 -14.13 -6.56 8.19
N GLU A 171 -14.74 -7.41 7.39
CA GLU A 171 -15.56 -6.96 6.28
C GLU A 171 -16.89 -6.38 6.82
N ALA A 172 -17.52 -5.48 6.06
CA ALA A 172 -18.86 -4.98 6.39
C ALA A 172 -19.90 -6.13 6.52
N SER A 173 -19.68 -7.23 5.79
CA SER A 173 -20.45 -8.48 5.85
C SER A 173 -20.38 -9.18 7.21
N ASP A 174 -19.28 -9.02 7.97
CA ASP A 174 -19.04 -9.68 9.26
C ASP A 174 -19.71 -8.96 10.45
N THR A 175 -20.32 -7.81 10.22
CA THR A 175 -20.78 -6.90 11.28
C THR A 175 -21.87 -7.52 12.15
N ASP A 176 -22.74 -8.36 11.59
CA ASP A 176 -23.75 -9.14 12.31
C ASP A 176 -23.15 -10.17 13.26
N PHE A 177 -21.97 -10.72 12.94
CA PHE A 177 -21.26 -11.64 13.81
C PHE A 177 -20.55 -10.87 14.92
N ILE A 178 -19.81 -9.82 14.56
CA ILE A 178 -19.01 -9.02 15.51
C ILE A 178 -19.91 -8.38 16.57
N THR A 179 -21.08 -7.87 16.17
CA THR A 179 -22.01 -7.22 17.11
C THR A 179 -22.63 -8.20 18.12
N ARG A 180 -22.58 -9.51 17.86
CA ARG A 180 -23.03 -10.56 18.81
C ARG A 180 -21.94 -11.01 19.78
N VAL A 181 -20.68 -10.61 19.56
CA VAL A 181 -19.58 -10.94 20.46
C VAL A 181 -19.71 -10.13 21.74
N ASP A 182 -19.72 -10.83 22.87
CA ASP A 182 -19.80 -10.21 24.19
C ASP A 182 -18.42 -9.72 24.66
N PHE A 183 -17.99 -8.58 24.11
CA PHE A 183 -16.72 -7.92 24.48
C PHE A 183 -16.64 -7.49 25.95
N SER A 184 -17.79 -7.41 26.64
CA SER A 184 -17.84 -7.06 28.06
C SER A 184 -17.21 -8.13 28.96
N LYS A 185 -17.15 -9.38 28.49
CA LYS A 185 -16.44 -10.49 29.16
C LYS A 185 -14.92 -10.37 29.09
N MET A 186 -14.39 -9.46 28.27
CA MET A 186 -12.96 -9.21 28.07
C MET A 186 -12.59 -7.76 28.45
N PRO A 187 -12.92 -7.28 29.67
CA PRO A 187 -12.83 -5.85 30.00
C PRO A 187 -11.39 -5.32 30.11
N LYS A 188 -10.40 -6.22 30.23
CA LYS A 188 -8.97 -5.89 30.29
C LYS A 188 -8.32 -5.76 28.91
N THR A 189 -9.07 -6.05 27.85
CA THR A 189 -8.60 -6.04 26.47
C THR A 189 -9.25 -4.90 25.71
N ASN A 190 -8.44 -4.01 25.13
CA ASN A 190 -8.89 -3.00 24.19
C ASN A 190 -8.94 -3.59 22.79
N PHE A 191 -10.05 -3.43 22.10
CA PHE A 191 -10.26 -3.89 20.74
C PHE A 191 -10.30 -2.69 19.79
N ASN A 192 -9.52 -2.77 18.71
CA ASN A 192 -9.54 -1.81 17.61
C ASN A 192 -9.98 -2.57 16.35
N ILE A 193 -11.23 -2.34 15.93
CA ILE A 193 -11.83 -3.07 14.80
C ILE A 193 -11.77 -2.17 13.58
N GLN A 194 -11.08 -2.60 12.53
CA GLN A 194 -11.01 -1.90 11.25
C GLN A 194 -12.05 -2.49 10.29
N ILE A 195 -13.16 -1.79 10.09
CA ILE A 195 -14.20 -2.20 9.15
C ILE A 195 -13.84 -1.71 7.75
N PHE A 196 -13.81 -2.63 6.80
CA PHE A 196 -13.61 -2.32 5.39
C PHE A 196 -14.73 -2.92 4.55
N ALA A 197 -15.03 -2.28 3.42
CA ALA A 197 -16.00 -2.80 2.47
C ALA A 197 -15.29 -3.67 1.42
N THR A 198 -15.64 -4.93 1.29
CA THR A 198 -15.35 -5.77 0.11
C THR A 198 -16.67 -6.16 -0.54
N ASN A 199 -16.64 -6.53 -1.83
CA ASN A 199 -17.76 -7.21 -2.49
C ASN A 199 -19.11 -6.47 -2.48
N ASN A 200 -19.09 -5.14 -2.52
CA ASN A 200 -20.29 -4.30 -2.63
C ASN A 200 -21.26 -4.37 -1.45
N GLN A 201 -20.76 -4.56 -0.23
CA GLN A 201 -21.58 -4.47 0.96
C GLN A 201 -21.19 -3.26 1.79
N ASP A 202 -22.18 -2.42 2.08
CA ASP A 202 -22.08 -1.33 3.04
C ASP A 202 -22.45 -1.83 4.44
N LEU A 203 -22.11 -1.03 5.43
CA LEU A 203 -22.71 -1.09 6.75
C LEU A 203 -24.21 -0.80 6.61
N SER A 204 -25.02 -1.54 7.35
CA SER A 204 -26.44 -1.21 7.51
C SER A 204 -26.62 -0.25 8.68
N ASP A 205 -27.71 0.52 8.67
CA ASP A 205 -28.13 1.33 9.82
C ASP A 205 -28.17 0.50 11.10
N ARG A 206 -28.70 -0.73 11.01
CA ARG A 206 -28.77 -1.68 12.11
C ARG A 206 -27.37 -2.06 12.64
N SER A 207 -26.42 -2.31 11.75
CA SER A 207 -25.03 -2.62 12.13
C SER A 207 -24.43 -1.47 12.93
N VAL A 208 -24.63 -0.23 12.48
CA VAL A 208 -24.09 0.96 13.14
C VAL A 208 -24.78 1.25 14.46
N GLU A 209 -26.10 1.08 14.55
CA GLU A 209 -26.82 1.13 15.82
C GLU A 209 -26.31 0.08 16.81
N ASN A 210 -26.04 -1.15 16.37
CA ASN A 210 -25.49 -2.18 17.23
C ASN A 210 -24.07 -1.82 17.70
N PHE A 211 -23.22 -1.30 16.81
CA PHE A 211 -21.88 -0.84 17.17
C PHE A 211 -21.90 0.35 18.13
N SER A 212 -22.89 1.23 18.06
CA SER A 212 -23.04 2.33 19.02
C SER A 212 -23.26 1.83 20.47
N LYS A 213 -23.79 0.62 20.63
CA LYS A 213 -24.10 -0.02 21.92
C LYS A 213 -23.03 -1.00 22.39
N ILE A 214 -21.96 -1.19 21.59
CA ILE A 214 -20.89 -2.13 21.92
C ILE A 214 -20.13 -1.69 23.17
N SER A 215 -19.47 -2.65 23.82
CA SER A 215 -18.72 -2.42 25.06
C SER A 215 -17.65 -1.30 24.90
N PRO A 216 -17.41 -0.45 25.93
CA PRO A 216 -16.49 0.69 25.83
C PRO A 216 -15.03 0.35 25.53
N ASN A 217 -14.61 -0.89 25.75
CA ASN A 217 -13.29 -1.38 25.40
C ASN A 217 -13.14 -1.65 23.89
N VAL A 218 -14.17 -1.40 23.08
CA VAL A 218 -14.12 -1.54 21.62
C VAL A 218 -14.12 -0.17 20.96
N LYS A 219 -13.17 0.03 20.05
CA LYS A 219 -13.07 1.18 19.14
C LYS A 219 -13.22 0.68 17.73
N LEU A 220 -14.10 1.32 16.97
CA LEU A 220 -14.32 1.00 15.57
C LEU A 220 -13.68 2.05 14.68
N TYR A 221 -13.08 1.58 13.60
CA TYR A 221 -12.42 2.37 12.58
C TYR A 221 -13.02 2.00 11.23
N ILE A 222 -13.81 2.87 10.63
CA ILE A 222 -14.43 2.62 9.33
C ILE A 222 -13.52 3.20 8.24
N GLY A 223 -13.08 2.31 7.33
CA GLY A 223 -12.07 2.56 6.30
C GLY A 223 -12.59 3.09 4.96
N TYR A 224 -13.87 3.45 4.87
CA TYR A 224 -14.52 3.90 3.64
C TYR A 224 -15.68 4.86 3.93
N LEU A 225 -16.01 5.76 3.00
CA LEU A 225 -17.08 6.74 3.10
C LEU A 225 -18.40 6.23 2.52
N SER A 226 -19.39 6.03 3.38
CA SER A 226 -20.79 5.75 3.03
C SER A 226 -21.77 6.76 3.62
N ASP A 227 -23.05 6.68 3.19
CA ASP A 227 -24.13 7.60 3.56
C ASP A 227 -24.29 7.70 5.08
N ILE A 228 -24.14 6.57 5.75
CA ILE A 228 -24.24 6.42 7.21
C ILE A 228 -23.25 7.34 7.94
N MET A 229 -22.13 7.70 7.31
CA MET A 229 -21.15 8.60 7.91
C MET A 229 -21.58 10.06 7.96
N PHE A 230 -22.44 10.47 7.03
CA PHE A 230 -22.91 11.85 6.92
C PHE A 230 -24.14 12.08 7.81
N ASP A 231 -24.85 11.01 8.20
CA ASP A 231 -25.96 11.09 9.14
C ASP A 231 -25.45 11.41 10.57
N THR A 232 -25.96 12.52 11.11
CA THR A 232 -25.60 13.00 12.46
C THR A 232 -26.00 12.03 13.56
N LYS A 233 -27.00 11.16 13.31
CA LYS A 233 -27.46 10.10 14.23
C LYS A 233 -26.33 9.14 14.61
N TYR A 234 -25.35 8.94 13.73
CA TYR A 234 -24.32 7.91 13.89
C TYR A 234 -22.94 8.46 14.31
N LYS A 235 -22.86 9.76 14.63
CA LYS A 235 -21.65 10.38 15.22
C LYS A 235 -21.52 9.99 16.70
N THR A 236 -21.09 8.76 16.95
CA THR A 236 -20.92 8.20 18.31
C THR A 236 -19.47 8.23 18.77
N LYS A 237 -19.21 8.19 20.09
CA LYS A 237 -17.84 8.27 20.66
C LYS A 237 -16.92 7.11 20.26
N ASN A 238 -17.49 5.96 19.90
CA ASN A 238 -16.74 4.71 19.69
C ASN A 238 -16.41 4.45 18.21
N ILE A 239 -17.00 5.22 17.29
CA ILE A 239 -16.76 5.10 15.85
C ILE A 239 -15.85 6.24 15.40
N LYS A 240 -14.71 5.87 14.83
CA LYS A 240 -13.76 6.77 14.20
C LYS A 240 -13.70 6.47 12.71
N TYR A 241 -13.57 7.51 11.92
CA TYR A 241 -13.40 7.41 10.49
C TYR A 241 -11.93 7.65 10.18
N LEU A 242 -11.27 6.63 9.65
CA LEU A 242 -9.83 6.66 9.36
C LEU A 242 -9.57 6.07 7.97
N PRO A 243 -8.50 6.50 7.29
CA PRO A 243 -8.08 5.83 6.05
C PRO A 243 -7.74 4.36 6.33
N PHE A 244 -7.88 3.52 5.31
CA PHE A 244 -7.53 2.10 5.34
C PHE A 244 -6.17 1.87 4.66
N PHE A 245 -5.36 0.92 5.12
CA PHE A 245 -4.14 0.52 4.41
C PHE A 245 -4.48 -0.29 3.15
N SER A 246 -4.17 0.23 1.96
CA SER A 246 -4.45 -0.46 0.70
C SER A 246 -3.70 -1.79 0.64
N GLU A 247 -4.44 -2.91 0.56
CA GLU A 247 -3.84 -4.25 0.43
C GLU A 247 -2.88 -4.32 -0.76
N LYS A 248 -3.25 -3.75 -1.91
CA LYS A 248 -2.48 -3.91 -3.16
C LYS A 248 -1.17 -3.13 -3.22
N SER A 249 -0.95 -2.17 -2.33
CA SER A 249 0.23 -1.31 -2.35
C SER A 249 0.62 -0.94 -0.94
N LEU A 250 1.55 -1.71 -0.38
CA LEU A 250 2.22 -1.35 0.85
C LEU A 250 2.76 0.07 0.78
N ASN A 251 2.60 0.80 1.89
CA ASN A 251 2.88 2.23 2.06
C ASN A 251 1.81 3.19 1.53
N ARG A 252 0.64 2.70 1.07
CA ARG A 252 -0.47 3.58 0.72
C ARG A 252 -1.62 3.52 1.73
N THR A 253 -1.87 4.64 2.41
CA THR A 253 -3.16 4.91 3.04
C THR A 253 -4.18 5.23 1.93
N SER A 254 -5.27 4.48 1.90
CA SER A 254 -6.34 4.61 0.93
C SER A 254 -7.62 5.09 1.61
N LEU A 255 -8.32 6.01 0.96
CA LEU A 255 -9.69 6.38 1.30
C LEU A 255 -10.59 5.89 0.18
N ARG A 256 -11.55 5.04 0.51
CA ARG A 256 -12.57 4.59 -0.44
C ARG A 256 -13.84 5.41 -0.26
N VAL A 257 -14.46 5.83 -1.36
CA VAL A 257 -15.67 6.66 -1.39
C VAL A 257 -16.65 6.04 -2.38
N LEU A 258 -17.91 5.92 -1.96
CA LEU A 258 -18.98 5.54 -2.87
C LEU A 258 -19.25 6.65 -3.88
N ASN A 259 -19.55 6.29 -5.12
CA ASN A 259 -19.75 7.24 -6.21
C ASN A 259 -20.79 8.33 -5.88
N LYS A 260 -21.93 7.97 -5.28
CA LYS A 260 -22.96 8.92 -4.82
C LYS A 260 -22.44 9.96 -3.82
N ASN A 261 -21.42 9.61 -3.04
CA ASN A 261 -20.86 10.44 -1.97
C ASN A 261 -19.74 11.38 -2.44
N LEU A 262 -19.43 11.37 -3.74
CA LEU A 262 -18.47 12.31 -4.32
C LEU A 262 -18.93 13.78 -4.21
N GLY A 263 -20.23 14.03 -4.18
CA GLY A 263 -20.81 15.38 -4.08
C GLY A 263 -20.98 15.91 -2.65
N GLU A 264 -20.61 15.12 -1.63
CA GLU A 264 -20.91 15.46 -0.25
C GLU A 264 -20.11 16.68 0.25
N PRO A 265 -20.75 17.69 0.88
CA PRO A 265 -20.07 18.93 1.31
C PRO A 265 -18.87 18.70 2.23
N ASN A 266 -18.92 17.65 3.04
CA ASN A 266 -17.88 17.36 4.04
C ASN A 266 -16.76 16.45 3.51
N LEU A 267 -16.82 16.01 2.24
CA LEU A 267 -15.83 15.09 1.65
C LEU A 267 -14.40 15.59 1.83
N PHE A 268 -14.14 16.87 1.59
CA PHE A 268 -12.80 17.45 1.71
C PHE A 268 -12.31 17.46 3.15
N GLU A 269 -13.17 17.79 4.13
CA GLU A 269 -12.80 17.72 5.56
C GLU A 269 -12.41 16.29 5.95
N PHE A 270 -13.14 15.29 5.43
CA PHE A 270 -12.78 13.89 5.65
C PHE A 270 -11.44 13.52 5.03
N ILE A 271 -11.17 13.92 3.79
CA ILE A 271 -9.88 13.68 3.13
C ILE A 271 -8.73 14.31 3.94
N GLN A 272 -8.90 15.54 4.42
CA GLN A 272 -7.90 16.25 5.22
C GLN A 272 -7.62 15.57 6.54
N LYS A 273 -8.65 15.07 7.24
CA LYS A 273 -8.47 14.28 8.47
C LYS A 273 -7.85 12.91 8.20
N ALA A 274 -8.17 12.32 7.05
CA ALA A 274 -7.75 10.98 6.72
C ALA A 274 -6.32 10.92 6.16
N LEU A 275 -5.80 12.00 5.56
CA LEU A 275 -4.47 12.03 4.95
C LEU A 275 -4.19 10.81 4.03
N PRO A 276 -5.08 10.49 3.08
CA PRO A 276 -4.87 9.34 2.20
C PRO A 276 -3.78 9.65 1.18
N THR A 277 -2.89 8.70 0.95
CA THR A 277 -1.99 8.70 -0.22
C THR A 277 -2.69 8.24 -1.50
N GLU A 278 -3.81 7.52 -1.39
CA GLU A 278 -4.60 6.98 -2.50
C GLU A 278 -6.10 7.24 -2.29
N PHE A 279 -6.77 7.74 -3.32
CA PHE A 279 -8.21 8.00 -3.31
C PHE A 279 -8.93 7.03 -4.24
N GLN A 280 -9.88 6.25 -3.72
CA GLN A 280 -10.62 5.26 -4.48
C GLN A 280 -12.10 5.64 -4.57
N VAL A 281 -12.64 5.74 -5.77
CA VAL A 281 -14.09 5.84 -6.01
C VAL A 281 -14.59 4.52 -6.55
N VAL A 282 -15.60 3.95 -5.90
CA VAL A 282 -16.20 2.67 -6.27
C VAL A 282 -17.70 2.81 -6.50
N ARG A 283 -18.27 1.85 -7.24
CA ARG A 283 -19.73 1.79 -7.48
C ARG A 283 -20.54 1.84 -6.19
N ASP A 284 -21.74 2.37 -6.31
CA ASP A 284 -22.73 2.33 -5.25
C ASP A 284 -23.24 0.90 -5.04
N PHE A 285 -23.43 0.51 -3.78
CA PHE A 285 -23.76 -0.86 -3.40
C PHE A 285 -25.26 -1.17 -3.44
N THR A 286 -26.10 -0.13 -3.52
CA THR A 286 -27.55 -0.21 -3.26
C THR A 286 -28.42 0.14 -4.46
N ILE A 287 -27.85 0.45 -5.64
CA ILE A 287 -28.63 0.99 -6.76
C ILE A 287 -28.34 0.23 -8.06
N ASP A 288 -29.44 -0.22 -8.65
CA ASP A 288 -29.59 -0.79 -9.99
C ASP A 288 -29.25 0.30 -11.04
N ASP A 289 -27.98 0.38 -11.45
CA ASP A 289 -27.39 0.95 -12.69
C ASP A 289 -27.92 2.28 -13.28
N LYS A 290 -28.71 3.06 -12.55
CA LYS A 290 -29.41 4.22 -13.11
C LYS A 290 -29.05 5.50 -12.34
N PHE A 291 -27.95 6.08 -12.82
CA PHE A 291 -27.63 7.52 -12.79
C PHE A 291 -27.23 8.14 -11.45
N THR A 292 -25.93 8.38 -11.30
CA THR A 292 -25.43 9.62 -10.65
C THR A 292 -24.76 10.50 -11.71
N SER A 293 -25.54 10.96 -12.69
CA SER A 293 -25.06 11.66 -13.88
C SER A 293 -24.64 13.13 -13.68
N VAL A 294 -24.72 13.68 -12.46
CA VAL A 294 -24.50 15.13 -12.23
C VAL A 294 -23.44 15.42 -11.16
N ILE A 295 -22.58 14.47 -10.84
CA ILE A 295 -21.53 14.73 -9.85
C ILE A 295 -20.33 15.37 -10.55
N LYS A 296 -20.04 16.63 -10.18
CA LYS A 296 -18.80 17.34 -10.54
C LYS A 296 -17.99 17.62 -9.28
N VAL A 297 -16.76 17.13 -9.24
CA VAL A 297 -15.85 17.31 -8.10
C VAL A 297 -14.55 17.93 -8.57
N ASP A 298 -14.10 18.95 -7.84
CA ASP A 298 -12.85 19.62 -8.09
C ASP A 298 -11.90 19.43 -6.89
N PHE A 299 -11.03 18.43 -7.00
CA PHE A 299 -10.06 18.11 -5.95
C PHE A 299 -8.89 19.10 -5.88
N THR A 300 -8.79 20.05 -6.80
CA THR A 300 -7.79 21.14 -6.70
C THR A 300 -8.09 22.11 -5.55
N LYS A 301 -9.32 22.05 -5.00
CA LYS A 301 -9.75 22.87 -3.85
C LYS A 301 -9.25 22.37 -2.50
N ILE A 302 -8.68 21.16 -2.44
CA ILE A 302 -8.04 20.64 -1.22
C ILE A 302 -6.71 21.41 -1.00
N GLN A 303 -6.30 21.65 0.24
CA GLN A 303 -5.00 22.26 0.51
C GLN A 303 -3.87 21.29 0.12
N GLU A 304 -2.76 21.81 -0.42
CA GLU A 304 -1.76 20.98 -1.09
C GLU A 304 -1.12 19.91 -0.19
N GLU A 305 -0.98 20.20 1.10
CA GLU A 305 -0.46 19.29 2.12
C GLU A 305 -1.32 18.04 2.34
N PHE A 306 -2.57 18.04 1.87
CA PHE A 306 -3.53 16.95 2.01
C PHE A 306 -3.82 16.22 0.70
N PHE A 307 -3.04 16.49 -0.34
CA PHE A 307 -3.27 15.83 -1.61
C PHE A 307 -2.80 14.36 -1.61
N PHE A 308 -3.61 13.53 -2.23
CA PHE A 308 -3.26 12.14 -2.57
C PHE A 308 -2.39 12.08 -3.84
N VAL A 309 -1.68 10.96 -3.98
CA VAL A 309 -0.76 10.68 -5.10
C VAL A 309 -1.36 9.66 -6.08
N GLY A 310 -2.28 8.81 -5.62
CA GLY A 310 -2.97 7.81 -6.43
C GLY A 310 -4.47 8.03 -6.52
N VAL A 311 -5.07 7.75 -7.68
CA VAL A 311 -6.52 7.75 -7.89
C VAL A 311 -6.97 6.44 -8.52
N ILE A 312 -8.01 5.83 -7.99
CA ILE A 312 -8.60 4.57 -8.48
C ILE A 312 -10.10 4.82 -8.71
N LEU A 313 -10.57 4.62 -9.93
CA LEU A 313 -11.98 4.75 -10.30
C LEU A 313 -12.46 3.40 -10.85
N ARG A 314 -13.49 2.80 -10.22
CA ARG A 314 -13.98 1.46 -10.60
C ARG A 314 -15.49 1.37 -10.65
N SER A 315 -16.02 1.10 -11.84
CA SER A 315 -17.46 0.88 -12.06
C SER A 315 -18.29 2.11 -11.66
N VAL A 316 -17.84 3.31 -12.05
CA VAL A 316 -18.43 4.58 -11.60
C VAL A 316 -18.87 5.46 -12.76
N GLN A 317 -19.92 6.26 -12.50
CA GLN A 317 -20.43 7.27 -13.44
C GLN A 317 -20.52 8.65 -12.78
N PHE A 318 -19.92 9.66 -13.41
CA PHE A 318 -19.93 11.05 -12.93
C PHE A 318 -19.89 12.04 -14.11
N SER A 319 -20.15 13.32 -13.85
CA SER A 319 -20.04 14.36 -14.87
C SER A 319 -18.59 14.73 -15.12
N GLU A 320 -17.88 15.17 -14.08
CA GLU A 320 -16.50 15.62 -14.19
C GLU A 320 -15.74 15.46 -12.87
N ILE A 321 -14.50 14.94 -12.93
CA ILE A 321 -13.56 14.95 -11.81
C ILE A 321 -12.31 15.73 -12.24
N ILE A 322 -11.95 16.77 -11.50
CA ILE A 322 -10.71 17.53 -11.69
C ILE A 322 -9.70 17.09 -10.63
N LEU A 323 -8.55 16.56 -11.07
CA LEU A 323 -7.53 15.99 -10.20
C LEU A 323 -6.45 17.00 -9.77
N PRO A 324 -5.92 16.90 -8.54
CA PRO A 324 -4.88 17.81 -8.06
C PRO A 324 -3.51 17.46 -8.66
N LYS A 325 -2.61 18.45 -8.68
CA LYS A 325 -1.29 18.37 -9.33
C LYS A 325 -0.36 17.25 -8.83
N THR A 326 -0.61 16.73 -7.64
CA THR A 326 0.19 15.67 -7.00
C THR A 326 -0.14 14.26 -7.48
N VAL A 327 -1.23 14.08 -8.22
CA VAL A 327 -1.59 12.77 -8.74
C VAL A 327 -0.54 12.30 -9.73
N ARG A 328 0.06 11.14 -9.43
CA ARG A 328 1.08 10.46 -10.24
C ARG A 328 0.63 9.10 -10.74
N TYR A 329 -0.40 8.51 -10.14
CA TYR A 329 -0.92 7.21 -10.53
C TYR A 329 -2.45 7.26 -10.69
N ILE A 330 -2.95 6.71 -11.78
CA ILE A 330 -4.39 6.61 -12.05
C ILE A 330 -4.74 5.21 -12.54
N LEU A 331 -5.78 4.62 -11.97
CA LEU A 331 -6.43 3.41 -12.46
C LEU A 331 -7.90 3.70 -12.77
N ILE A 332 -8.34 3.39 -13.98
CA ILE A 332 -9.69 3.59 -14.51
C ILE A 332 -10.22 2.24 -14.98
N ARG A 333 -11.31 1.75 -14.40
CA ARG A 333 -11.97 0.51 -14.85
C ARG A 333 -13.48 0.67 -14.92
N SER A 334 -14.09 0.47 -16.09
CA SER A 334 -15.54 0.60 -16.28
C SER A 334 -16.06 1.96 -15.81
N VAL A 335 -15.57 3.04 -16.41
CA VAL A 335 -15.84 4.41 -15.97
C VAL A 335 -16.51 5.21 -17.07
N LYS A 336 -17.56 5.94 -16.71
CA LYS A 336 -18.26 6.90 -17.58
C LYS A 336 -18.24 8.30 -16.97
N GLY A 337 -17.48 9.21 -17.56
CA GLY A 337 -17.39 10.60 -17.08
C GLY A 337 -16.11 11.30 -17.49
N SER A 338 -16.08 12.63 -17.41
CA SER A 338 -14.90 13.43 -17.77
C SER A 338 -13.87 13.46 -16.65
N ILE A 339 -12.61 13.14 -16.94
CA ILE A 339 -11.51 13.23 -15.96
C ILE A 339 -10.53 14.27 -16.46
N ASN A 340 -10.36 15.35 -15.70
CA ASN A 340 -9.45 16.44 -16.01
C ASN A 340 -8.14 16.25 -15.23
N THR A 341 -7.07 15.96 -15.97
CA THR A 341 -5.73 15.75 -15.42
C THR A 341 -4.74 16.84 -15.84
N ASN A 342 -5.21 18.00 -16.30
CA ASN A 342 -4.35 19.04 -16.90
C ASN A 342 -3.27 19.56 -15.93
N ALA A 343 -3.55 19.56 -14.63
CA ALA A 343 -2.58 19.97 -13.60
C ALA A 343 -1.63 18.84 -13.16
N CYS A 344 -1.89 17.59 -13.57
CA CYS A 344 -1.21 16.40 -13.07
C CYS A 344 0.07 16.11 -13.85
N ARG A 345 1.03 15.46 -13.19
CA ARG A 345 2.23 14.87 -13.82
C ARG A 345 2.20 13.36 -13.62
N ILE A 346 1.42 12.68 -14.45
CA ILE A 346 1.12 11.27 -14.26
C ILE A 346 2.32 10.42 -14.69
N GLU A 347 2.70 9.48 -13.83
CA GLU A 347 3.78 8.53 -14.03
C GLU A 347 3.24 7.14 -14.41
N ASN A 348 2.04 6.76 -13.92
CA ASN A 348 1.51 5.41 -14.07
C ASN A 348 0.00 5.43 -14.39
N ILE A 349 -0.42 4.74 -15.45
CA ILE A 349 -1.81 4.71 -15.92
C ILE A 349 -2.24 3.26 -16.22
N ASP A 350 -3.39 2.84 -15.71
CA ASP A 350 -4.10 1.60 -16.07
C ASP A 350 -5.55 1.93 -16.44
N ILE A 351 -5.94 1.70 -17.70
CA ILE A 351 -7.27 2.04 -18.23
C ILE A 351 -7.90 0.81 -18.88
N SER A 352 -9.12 0.50 -18.45
CA SER A 352 -9.98 -0.46 -19.15
C SER A 352 -11.44 0.00 -19.14
N ASP A 353 -12.17 -0.20 -20.24
CA ASP A 353 -13.60 0.11 -20.35
C ASP A 353 -13.93 1.57 -19.95
N TYR A 354 -13.23 2.53 -20.56
CA TYR A 354 -13.53 3.96 -20.40
C TYR A 354 -14.53 4.42 -21.46
N GLN A 355 -15.72 4.83 -21.02
CA GLN A 355 -16.89 5.07 -21.88
C GLN A 355 -17.18 6.55 -22.11
N ASN A 356 -16.16 7.35 -22.41
CA ASN A 356 -16.28 8.77 -22.73
C ASN A 356 -15.42 9.14 -23.94
N ASP A 357 -15.60 10.33 -24.52
CA ASP A 357 -15.03 10.68 -25.82
C ASP A 357 -13.51 10.52 -25.90
N THR A 358 -12.74 11.02 -24.92
CA THR A 358 -11.27 10.86 -24.88
C THR A 358 -10.68 11.20 -23.51
N PHE A 359 -9.86 10.32 -22.95
CA PHE A 359 -9.03 10.61 -21.77
C PHE A 359 -7.72 11.30 -22.18
N LYS A 360 -7.51 12.56 -21.73
CA LYS A 360 -6.35 13.39 -22.12
C LYS A 360 -5.34 13.50 -20.98
N PHE A 361 -4.06 13.28 -21.23
CA PHE A 361 -3.00 13.42 -20.22
C PHE A 361 -1.63 13.76 -20.82
N GLU A 362 -0.77 14.38 -20.01
CA GLU A 362 0.63 14.69 -20.35
C GLU A 362 1.53 13.46 -20.14
N CYS A 363 2.29 13.07 -21.16
CA CYS A 363 3.04 11.80 -21.17
C CYS A 363 4.54 11.93 -20.86
N GLU A 364 5.07 13.15 -20.61
CA GLU A 364 6.50 13.39 -20.35
C GLU A 364 7.10 12.58 -19.19
N LYS A 365 6.28 12.22 -18.19
CA LYS A 365 6.71 11.48 -17.00
C LYS A 365 6.17 10.06 -16.95
N LEU A 366 5.47 9.62 -17.99
CA LEU A 366 4.85 8.31 -18.05
C LEU A 366 5.92 7.21 -18.05
N ARG A 367 5.78 6.25 -17.14
CA ARG A 367 6.64 5.08 -16.97
C ARG A 367 5.86 3.80 -17.13
N TYR A 368 4.65 3.75 -16.60
CA TYR A 368 3.72 2.64 -16.77
C TYR A 368 2.48 3.09 -17.52
N PHE A 369 2.11 2.33 -18.55
CA PHE A 369 0.87 2.55 -19.29
C PHE A 369 0.25 1.22 -19.68
N LEU A 370 -0.99 0.99 -19.27
CA LEU A 370 -1.80 -0.13 -19.73
C LEU A 370 -3.13 0.43 -20.21
N THR A 371 -3.52 0.08 -21.44
CA THR A 371 -4.83 0.40 -21.97
C THR A 371 -5.38 -0.77 -22.78
N ASP A 372 -6.69 -0.94 -22.76
CA ASP A 372 -7.40 -1.73 -23.75
C ASP A 372 -7.62 -0.90 -25.04
N GLU A 373 -8.84 -0.88 -25.59
CA GLU A 373 -9.20 -0.04 -26.74
C GLU A 373 -9.80 1.30 -26.32
N SER A 374 -9.72 1.65 -25.03
CA SER A 374 -10.22 2.91 -24.50
C SER A 374 -9.65 4.13 -25.24
N PRO A 375 -10.47 5.16 -25.49
CA PRO A 375 -10.04 6.34 -26.22
C PRO A 375 -9.14 7.22 -25.36
N VAL A 376 -7.84 7.28 -25.68
CA VAL A 376 -6.85 8.13 -25.01
C VAL A 376 -6.25 9.15 -25.98
N CYS A 377 -5.83 10.30 -25.46
CA CYS A 377 -5.11 11.33 -26.19
C CYS A 377 -3.90 11.77 -25.37
N LEU A 378 -2.73 11.41 -25.89
CA LEU A 378 -1.46 11.75 -25.29
C LEU A 378 -1.10 13.19 -25.65
N LEU A 379 -0.63 13.93 -24.66
CA LEU A 379 -0.02 15.24 -24.83
C LEU A 379 1.47 15.12 -24.53
N TYR A 380 2.31 15.73 -25.37
CA TYR A 380 3.74 15.89 -25.12
C TYR A 380 4.10 17.38 -25.26
N LYS A 381 4.57 17.99 -24.17
CA LYS A 381 4.82 19.43 -24.06
C LYS A 381 3.58 20.24 -24.46
N GLY A 382 2.40 19.80 -24.00
CA GLY A 382 1.11 20.41 -24.31
C GLY A 382 0.59 20.22 -25.74
N LYS A 383 1.31 19.50 -26.60
CA LYS A 383 0.87 19.20 -27.97
C LYS A 383 0.30 17.80 -28.07
N LYS A 384 -0.82 17.66 -28.78
CA LYS A 384 -1.41 16.34 -29.06
C LYS A 384 -0.44 15.49 -29.89
N VAL A 385 -0.16 14.29 -29.41
CA VAL A 385 0.57 13.25 -30.13
C VAL A 385 -0.31 12.02 -30.28
N PHE A 386 -0.19 11.33 -31.41
CA PHE A 386 -1.06 10.20 -31.74
C PHE A 386 -0.36 8.88 -31.40
N ASP A 387 -0.89 8.15 -30.40
CA ASP A 387 -0.37 6.85 -29.93
C ASP A 387 1.17 6.79 -29.83
N THR A 388 1.79 7.90 -29.42
CA THR A 388 3.25 8.07 -29.39
C THR A 388 3.73 8.26 -27.95
N PHE A 389 4.64 7.39 -27.53
CA PHE A 389 5.28 7.39 -26.22
C PHE A 389 6.73 7.84 -26.32
N PHE A 390 7.26 8.45 -25.27
CA PHE A 390 8.63 8.98 -25.24
C PHE A 390 9.41 8.32 -24.11
N ILE A 391 10.51 7.66 -24.45
CA ILE A 391 11.34 6.90 -23.52
C ILE A 391 12.72 7.54 -23.46
N LYS A 392 13.19 7.86 -22.25
CA LYS A 392 14.56 8.35 -22.04
C LYS A 392 15.50 7.15 -21.86
N VAL A 393 16.55 7.11 -22.66
CA VAL A 393 17.59 6.07 -22.57
C VAL A 393 18.77 6.56 -21.72
N GLY A 394 19.52 5.65 -21.10
CA GLY A 394 20.70 5.98 -20.29
C GLY A 394 20.44 6.55 -18.88
N GLU A 395 19.17 6.76 -18.50
CA GLU A 395 18.80 7.29 -17.18
C GLU A 395 18.45 6.20 -16.13
N ASN A 396 18.62 4.91 -16.45
CA ASN A 396 18.20 3.76 -15.62
C ASN A 396 16.74 3.87 -15.14
N LEU A 397 15.86 4.39 -16.00
CA LEU A 397 14.42 4.53 -15.71
C LEU A 397 13.66 3.31 -16.24
N PRO A 398 12.86 2.64 -15.40
CA PRO A 398 12.03 1.54 -15.86
C PRO A 398 10.79 2.05 -16.61
N TYR A 399 10.46 1.38 -17.71
CA TYR A 399 9.23 1.59 -18.48
C TYR A 399 8.51 0.27 -18.73
N ASP A 400 7.17 0.29 -18.66
CA ASP A 400 6.31 -0.85 -19.01
C ASP A 400 5.04 -0.30 -19.68
N ILE A 401 4.97 -0.45 -21.00
CA ILE A 401 3.93 0.12 -21.86
C ILE A 401 3.23 -1.02 -22.58
N ILE A 402 1.93 -1.15 -22.36
CA ILE A 402 1.08 -2.24 -22.87
C ILE A 402 -0.09 -1.61 -23.62
N VAL A 403 -0.16 -1.89 -24.92
CA VAL A 403 -1.14 -1.32 -25.86
C VAL A 403 -1.74 -2.42 -26.74
N LYS A 404 -3.00 -2.27 -27.13
CA LYS A 404 -3.68 -3.18 -28.08
C LYS A 404 -3.73 -2.67 -29.52
N ARG A 405 -3.22 -1.47 -29.76
CA ARG A 405 -3.19 -0.81 -31.07
C ARG A 405 -1.77 -0.44 -31.46
N ASN A 406 -1.58 -0.25 -32.77
CA ASN A 406 -0.32 0.22 -33.32
C ASN A 406 0.07 1.54 -32.66
N SER A 407 1.20 1.52 -31.98
CA SER A 407 1.71 2.64 -31.22
C SER A 407 3.17 2.87 -31.58
N LYS A 408 3.62 4.10 -31.38
CA LYS A 408 4.99 4.50 -31.62
C LYS A 408 5.71 4.77 -30.31
N VAL A 409 6.95 4.32 -30.21
CA VAL A 409 7.88 4.74 -29.16
C VAL A 409 8.97 5.56 -29.79
N VAL A 410 9.27 6.71 -29.20
CA VAL A 410 10.37 7.60 -29.57
C VAL A 410 11.40 7.55 -28.46
N PHE A 411 12.63 7.16 -28.81
CA PHE A 411 13.76 7.15 -27.90
C PHE A 411 14.40 8.54 -27.84
N LEU A 412 14.67 8.99 -26.62
CA LEU A 412 15.26 10.28 -26.33
C LEU A 412 16.59 10.13 -25.59
N ARG A 413 17.62 10.83 -26.06
CA ARG A 413 18.83 11.15 -25.28
C ARG A 413 18.71 12.59 -24.82
N GLY A 414 18.42 12.79 -23.53
CA GLY A 414 18.01 14.09 -23.03
C GLY A 414 16.68 14.55 -23.68
N GLU A 415 16.77 15.48 -24.63
CA GLU A 415 15.63 15.99 -25.42
C GLU A 415 15.75 15.69 -26.92
N GLU A 416 16.85 15.06 -27.34
CA GLU A 416 17.12 14.72 -28.74
C GLU A 416 16.49 13.37 -29.10
N LYS A 417 15.78 13.31 -30.23
CA LYS A 417 15.27 12.06 -30.81
C LYS A 417 16.42 11.28 -31.42
N ILE A 418 16.65 10.07 -30.93
CA ILE A 418 17.71 9.17 -31.42
C ILE A 418 17.17 7.95 -32.16
N GLY A 419 15.89 7.64 -32.02
CA GLY A 419 15.26 6.53 -32.72
C GLY A 419 13.76 6.50 -32.51
N GLU A 420 13.05 5.72 -33.32
CA GLU A 420 11.63 5.41 -33.08
C GLU A 420 11.28 4.01 -33.58
N ILE A 421 10.29 3.39 -32.94
CA ILE A 421 9.81 2.04 -33.26
C ILE A 421 8.29 2.01 -33.23
N LEU A 422 7.68 1.36 -34.22
CA LEU A 422 6.26 1.04 -34.22
C LEU A 422 6.03 -0.37 -33.68
N PHE A 423 5.15 -0.48 -32.69
CA PHE A 423 4.88 -1.73 -31.98
C PHE A 423 3.38 -1.90 -31.66
N ASN A 424 2.98 -3.14 -31.41
CA ASN A 424 1.68 -3.51 -30.86
C ASN A 424 1.90 -4.59 -29.78
N GLY A 425 1.18 -4.56 -28.67
CA GLY A 425 1.43 -5.41 -27.51
C GLY A 425 2.19 -4.66 -26.42
N TRP A 426 3.19 -5.29 -25.81
CA TRP A 426 3.96 -4.68 -24.72
C TRP A 426 5.40 -4.32 -25.09
N LEU A 427 5.88 -3.27 -24.42
CA LEU A 427 7.26 -2.83 -24.33
C LEU A 427 7.66 -2.81 -22.86
N ARG A 428 8.80 -3.41 -22.51
CA ARG A 428 9.46 -3.15 -21.22
C ARG A 428 10.89 -2.70 -21.41
N LEU A 429 11.27 -1.64 -20.70
CA LEU A 429 12.66 -1.26 -20.49
C LEU A 429 12.95 -1.41 -19.00
N PHE A 430 13.89 -2.28 -18.65
CA PHE A 430 14.37 -2.47 -17.28
C PHE A 430 15.89 -2.48 -17.30
N ASP A 431 16.51 -1.60 -16.52
CA ASP A 431 17.93 -1.28 -16.56
C ASP A 431 18.38 -0.91 -17.99
N THR A 432 19.12 -1.81 -18.65
CA THR A 432 19.65 -1.66 -20.02
C THR A 432 19.05 -2.72 -20.97
N LYS A 433 18.00 -3.42 -20.54
CA LYS A 433 17.30 -4.42 -21.36
C LYS A 433 15.96 -3.87 -21.82
N ILE A 434 15.77 -3.82 -23.13
CA ILE A 434 14.49 -3.52 -23.75
C ILE A 434 13.90 -4.77 -24.41
N VAL A 435 12.60 -4.98 -24.20
CA VAL A 435 11.84 -6.10 -24.73
C VAL A 435 10.61 -5.57 -25.43
N PHE A 436 10.39 -6.00 -26.66
CA PHE A 436 9.18 -5.77 -27.43
C PHE A 436 8.45 -7.09 -27.68
N GLU A 437 7.12 -7.08 -27.53
CA GLU A 437 6.32 -8.23 -27.92
C GLU A 437 6.12 -8.28 -29.43
N ASN A 438 5.43 -7.30 -30.04
CA ASN A 438 5.25 -7.26 -31.50
C ASN A 438 5.76 -5.95 -32.11
N VAL A 439 6.83 -6.04 -32.91
CA VAL A 439 7.28 -4.93 -33.75
C VAL A 439 6.62 -5.03 -35.13
N ILE A 440 6.17 -3.87 -35.64
CA ILE A 440 5.33 -3.78 -36.85
C ILE A 440 6.13 -3.37 -38.09
N GLU A 441 7.16 -2.55 -37.92
CA GLU A 441 7.94 -2.00 -39.04
C GLU A 441 9.43 -2.05 -38.74
N SER A 442 10.21 -2.00 -39.83
CA SER A 442 11.67 -1.83 -39.76
C SER A 442 12.03 -0.58 -38.98
N PHE A 443 13.13 -0.65 -38.23
CA PHE A 443 13.57 0.48 -37.42
C PHE A 443 15.09 0.59 -37.37
N ASP A 444 15.55 1.82 -37.16
CA ASP A 444 16.95 2.16 -37.00
C ASP A 444 17.16 2.71 -35.59
N ILE A 445 17.97 1.99 -34.81
CA ILE A 445 18.42 2.42 -33.48
C ILE A 445 19.94 2.53 -33.44
N SER A 446 20.58 2.77 -34.60
CA SER A 446 22.02 3.00 -34.71
C SER A 446 22.55 4.11 -33.82
N ASN A 447 21.70 5.09 -33.48
CA ASN A 447 22.08 6.18 -32.61
C ASN A 447 21.90 5.87 -31.12
N ILE A 448 21.39 4.69 -30.73
CA ILE A 448 21.33 4.24 -29.32
C ILE A 448 22.65 3.55 -28.98
N ARG A 449 23.30 3.99 -27.90
CA ARG A 449 24.60 3.41 -27.49
C ARG A 449 24.40 2.12 -26.69
N THR A 450 25.38 1.23 -26.76
CA THR A 450 25.39 -0.05 -26.03
C THR A 450 25.44 0.10 -24.50
N ASP A 451 25.94 1.23 -23.97
CA ASP A 451 25.87 1.55 -22.55
C ASP A 451 24.48 2.05 -22.11
N GLU A 452 23.65 2.51 -23.04
CA GLU A 452 22.27 2.95 -22.80
C GLU A 452 21.28 1.78 -22.92
N ILE A 453 21.44 0.91 -23.91
CA ILE A 453 20.66 -0.33 -24.10
C ILE A 453 21.63 -1.46 -24.51
N LYS A 454 21.81 -2.44 -23.62
CA LYS A 454 22.69 -3.61 -23.81
C LYS A 454 21.98 -4.77 -24.49
N ILE A 455 20.69 -4.94 -24.21
CA ILE A 455 19.91 -6.08 -24.69
C ILE A 455 18.66 -5.55 -25.35
N PHE A 456 18.48 -5.92 -26.62
CA PHE A 456 17.28 -5.67 -27.39
C PHE A 456 16.63 -7.02 -27.75
N GLU A 457 15.42 -7.27 -27.25
CA GLU A 457 14.70 -8.53 -27.46
C GLU A 457 13.36 -8.25 -28.18
N ILE A 458 13.09 -8.97 -29.25
CA ILE A 458 11.79 -8.99 -29.93
C ILE A 458 11.22 -10.40 -29.78
N GLN A 459 10.07 -10.53 -29.12
CA GLN A 459 9.47 -11.84 -28.86
C GLN A 459 8.65 -12.36 -30.03
N LYS A 460 8.03 -11.47 -30.81
CA LYS A 460 7.19 -11.81 -31.96
C LYS A 460 7.28 -10.70 -33.03
N GLN A 461 7.24 -11.10 -34.29
CA GLN A 461 7.41 -10.20 -35.43
C GLN A 461 6.27 -10.41 -36.42
N ILE A 462 5.62 -9.33 -36.86
CA ILE A 462 4.38 -9.42 -37.67
C ILE A 462 4.63 -9.14 -39.16
N SER A 463 5.72 -8.46 -39.56
CA SER A 463 5.96 -8.09 -40.95
C SER A 463 7.36 -8.46 -41.49
N SER A 464 7.41 -8.74 -42.80
CA SER A 464 8.60 -9.04 -43.61
C SER A 464 8.43 -8.38 -45.00
N PRO A 465 9.50 -7.86 -45.63
CA PRO A 465 10.90 -7.85 -45.18
C PRO A 465 11.17 -6.79 -44.10
N PHE A 466 12.09 -7.11 -43.19
CA PHE A 466 12.41 -6.32 -42.01
C PHE A 466 13.90 -6.00 -41.98
N SER A 467 14.26 -4.72 -41.88
CA SER A 467 15.64 -4.27 -41.70
C SER A 467 15.83 -3.74 -40.28
N PHE A 468 16.85 -4.26 -39.60
CA PHE A 468 17.28 -3.83 -38.26
C PHE A 468 18.69 -3.28 -38.36
N VAL A 469 18.87 -2.01 -37.96
CA VAL A 469 20.19 -1.39 -37.84
C VAL A 469 20.43 -1.08 -36.37
N PHE A 470 21.39 -1.79 -35.78
CA PHE A 470 21.91 -1.53 -34.44
C PHE A 470 23.31 -0.93 -34.58
N GLY A 471 23.58 0.12 -33.82
CA GLY A 471 24.86 0.83 -33.85
C GLY A 471 25.95 0.02 -33.17
N GLU A 472 27.21 0.45 -33.36
CA GLU A 472 28.37 -0.15 -32.67
C GLU A 472 28.25 -0.12 -31.13
#